data_AF-A0A4R0YMS4-F1
#
_entry.id   AF-A0A4R0YMS4-F1
#
_cell.length_a   1.000
_cell.length_b   1.000
_cell.length_c   1.000
_cell.angle_alpha   90.00
_cell.angle_beta   90.00
_cell.angle_gamma   90.00
#
_symmetry.space_group_name_H-M   'P 1'
#
loop_
_entity.id
_entity.type
_entity.pdbx_description
1 polymer ?
#
loop_
_entity_poly.entity_id
_entity_poly.type
_entity_poly.pdbx_seq_one_letter_code
_entity_poly.pdbx_strand_id
1 'polypeptide(L)'
;MFLLRVRRALVALALMAPAVASAGFADVLDTPASQSPLASRGLLNGLALAGKRVVAVGQRGQVVYSDDAGANWRQASVPVASDLVAVNFPTPQQGWAVGHDGVVLHSSDGGATWVRQLDGRHVGQLMMEQLRARAARGELGGSEDAARVLDEAGRIAAQGAENPFLDVWFADEHNGFIVGAFNLIFRTTDGGNSWVSWFDRTENPDSLHLYAVRGIGTDVYIAGEQGLLLKLDRATDRFKALGTPYKGTYFGIVGTSDAVIVYGLRGNAYRSADGGAHWQAVDTGIQEGLTGSTAFGAQELALVSQAGSLLLSRDSGAHFQLYRQPRPVPTSAVAVAGDAIVTAGALGVKTQPSHRDGQEATQ
;
A
#
# COMPACT_ATOMS: atom_id res chain seq x y z
N MET A 1 -24.76 37.40 82.85
CA MET A 1 -23.51 36.98 82.18
C MET A 1 -23.56 35.46 82.06
N PHE A 2 -24.22 34.94 81.01
CA PHE A 2 -24.40 33.49 80.79
C PHE A 2 -23.70 33.12 79.48
N LEU A 3 -22.79 32.14 79.57
CA LEU A 3 -21.86 31.76 78.51
C LEU A 3 -22.56 31.07 77.32
N LEU A 4 -22.13 31.47 76.12
CA LEU A 4 -22.30 30.76 74.85
C LEU A 4 -21.80 29.31 74.93
N ARG A 5 -22.58 28.36 74.41
CA ARG A 5 -22.06 27.09 73.86
C ARG A 5 -22.71 26.80 72.52
N VAL A 6 -22.02 27.21 71.45
CA VAL A 6 -22.25 26.77 70.07
C VAL A 6 -21.59 25.40 69.92
N ARG A 7 -22.37 24.35 69.62
CA ARG A 7 -21.82 23.06 69.16
C ARG A 7 -22.01 22.94 67.66
N ARG A 8 -20.87 22.83 66.97
CA ARG A 8 -20.68 22.74 65.52
C ARG A 8 -21.28 21.44 64.99
N ALA A 9 -22.12 21.53 63.97
CA ALA A 9 -22.51 20.39 63.14
C ALA A 9 -21.44 20.17 62.07
N LEU A 10 -20.79 19.00 62.08
CA LEU A 10 -19.90 18.53 61.01
C LEU A 10 -20.77 17.94 59.91
N VAL A 11 -20.86 18.62 58.76
CA VAL A 11 -21.41 18.06 57.53
C VAL A 11 -20.28 17.35 56.80
N ALA A 12 -20.33 16.02 56.75
CA ALA A 12 -19.43 15.21 55.94
C ALA A 12 -19.88 15.30 54.48
N LEU A 13 -19.14 16.05 53.67
CA LEU A 13 -19.34 16.12 52.23
C LEU A 13 -18.66 14.90 51.58
N ALA A 14 -19.43 13.86 51.27
CA ALA A 14 -18.94 12.72 50.53
C ALA A 14 -18.71 13.13 49.06
N LEU A 15 -17.44 13.29 48.68
CA LEU A 15 -17.02 13.44 47.28
C LEU A 15 -17.22 12.10 46.57
N MET A 16 -18.34 11.93 45.87
CA MET A 16 -18.47 10.89 44.85
C MET A 16 -17.63 11.32 43.64
N ALA A 17 -16.42 10.76 43.52
CA ALA A 17 -15.70 10.81 42.26
C ALA A 17 -16.52 10.02 41.21
N PRO A 18 -16.85 10.59 40.03
CA PRO A 18 -17.47 9.81 38.98
C PRO A 18 -16.49 8.70 38.57
N ALA A 19 -16.95 7.45 38.60
CA ALA A 19 -16.22 6.35 38.01
C ALA A 19 -16.02 6.67 36.53
N VAL A 20 -14.80 7.03 36.15
CA VAL A 20 -14.42 7.09 34.74
C VAL A 20 -14.45 5.65 34.27
N ALA A 21 -15.53 5.28 33.56
CA ALA A 21 -15.56 4.03 32.84
C ALA A 21 -14.36 4.04 31.89
N SER A 22 -13.43 3.11 32.11
CA SER A 22 -12.39 2.83 31.12
C SER A 22 -13.12 2.41 29.84
N ALA A 23 -13.12 3.28 28.83
CA ALA A 23 -13.51 2.85 27.49
C ALA A 23 -12.54 1.72 27.13
N GLY A 24 -13.06 0.49 27.04
CA GLY A 24 -12.26 -0.67 26.69
C GLY A 24 -11.52 -0.43 25.38
N PHE A 25 -10.34 -1.04 25.23
CA PHE A 25 -9.63 -1.04 23.96
C PHE A 25 -10.55 -1.60 22.88
N ALA A 26 -10.83 -0.80 21.85
CA ALA A 26 -11.57 -1.23 20.67
C ALA A 26 -10.57 -1.63 19.59
N ASP A 27 -10.72 -2.84 19.06
CA ASP A 27 -9.90 -3.32 17.94
C ASP A 27 -10.07 -2.38 16.74
N VAL A 28 -8.95 -2.03 16.10
CA VAL A 28 -8.93 -1.15 14.92
C VAL A 28 -9.70 -1.76 13.75
N LEU A 29 -9.76 -3.08 13.66
CA LEU A 29 -10.55 -3.76 12.64
C LEU A 29 -12.06 -3.57 12.86
N ASP A 30 -12.53 -3.33 14.08
CA ASP A 30 -13.96 -3.17 14.38
C ASP A 30 -14.34 -1.72 14.74
N THR A 31 -13.40 -0.79 14.54
CA THR A 31 -13.59 0.63 14.81
C THR A 31 -13.61 1.40 13.50
N PRO A 32 -14.72 2.07 13.12
CA PRO A 32 -14.74 2.91 11.92
C PRO A 32 -13.75 4.09 11.98
N ALA A 33 -13.25 4.50 10.83
CA ALA A 33 -12.36 5.65 10.73
C ALA A 33 -13.06 6.93 11.24
N SER A 34 -12.39 7.66 12.14
CA SER A 34 -12.92 8.91 12.68
C SER A 34 -12.93 10.02 11.64
N GLN A 35 -14.04 10.74 11.54
CA GLN A 35 -14.16 11.90 10.64
C GLN A 35 -13.36 13.10 11.19
N SER A 36 -12.61 13.76 10.33
CA SER A 36 -11.72 14.86 10.68
C SER A 36 -11.69 15.92 9.57
N PRO A 37 -11.85 17.22 9.90
CA PRO A 37 -11.67 18.30 8.93
C PRO A 37 -10.21 18.45 8.46
N LEU A 38 -9.26 17.76 9.12
CA LEU A 38 -7.84 17.76 8.78
C LEU A 38 -7.39 16.46 8.11
N ALA A 39 -8.30 15.58 7.69
CA ALA A 39 -7.95 14.28 7.11
C ALA A 39 -7.00 14.40 5.90
N SER A 40 -7.18 15.41 5.04
CA SER A 40 -6.30 15.64 3.89
C SER A 40 -4.91 16.20 4.26
N ARG A 41 -4.70 16.58 5.53
CA ARG A 41 -3.42 17.08 6.07
C ARG A 41 -2.72 16.06 6.98
N GLY A 42 -3.35 14.92 7.23
CA GLY A 42 -2.79 13.82 8.03
C GLY A 42 -1.79 12.98 7.26
N LEU A 43 -1.17 11.99 7.90
CA LEU A 43 -0.22 11.10 7.24
C LEU A 43 -0.96 10.18 6.25
N LEU A 44 -0.59 10.28 4.97
CA LEU A 44 -1.17 9.48 3.89
C LEU A 44 -0.07 8.68 3.20
N ASN A 45 -0.34 7.40 2.95
CA ASN A 45 0.63 6.40 2.51
C ASN A 45 0.50 6.08 1.02
N GLY A 46 -0.74 5.90 0.54
CA GLY A 46 -1.03 5.47 -0.82
C GLY A 46 -1.89 6.48 -1.57
N LEU A 47 -1.77 6.50 -2.90
CA LEU A 47 -2.54 7.38 -3.76
C LEU A 47 -2.80 6.70 -5.11
N ALA A 48 -4.03 6.79 -5.62
CA ALA A 48 -4.42 6.26 -6.92
C ALA A 48 -5.46 7.15 -7.61
N LEU A 49 -5.66 6.94 -8.90
CA LEU A 49 -6.72 7.57 -9.68
C LEU A 49 -7.89 6.60 -9.87
N ALA A 50 -9.09 7.01 -9.46
CA ALA A 50 -10.36 6.40 -9.82
C ALA A 50 -10.94 7.16 -11.03
N GLY A 51 -10.46 6.83 -12.23
CA GLY A 51 -10.73 7.65 -13.41
C GLY A 51 -10.11 9.04 -13.28
N LYS A 52 -10.92 10.09 -13.11
CA LYS A 52 -10.44 11.46 -12.86
C LYS A 52 -10.32 11.81 -11.37
N ARG A 53 -10.96 11.05 -10.50
CA ARG A 53 -10.93 11.29 -9.06
C ARG A 53 -9.60 10.83 -8.49
N VAL A 54 -9.02 11.63 -7.61
CA VAL A 54 -7.83 11.26 -6.84
C VAL A 54 -8.29 10.67 -5.52
N VAL A 55 -7.75 9.51 -5.13
CA VAL A 55 -8.04 8.86 -3.86
C VAL A 55 -6.71 8.63 -3.12
N ALA A 56 -6.63 9.07 -1.88
CA ALA A 56 -5.47 8.87 -1.02
C ALA A 56 -5.88 8.13 0.27
N VAL A 57 -5.05 7.20 0.71
CA VAL A 57 -5.28 6.34 1.88
C VAL A 57 -4.13 6.50 2.87
N GLY A 58 -4.39 6.32 4.17
CA GLY A 58 -3.38 6.50 5.20
C GLY A 58 -3.75 5.96 6.56
N GLN A 59 -3.24 6.62 7.59
CA GLN A 59 -3.34 6.12 8.96
C GLN A 59 -4.77 6.10 9.49
N ARG A 60 -5.05 5.17 10.40
CA ARG A 60 -6.31 5.08 11.12
C ARG A 60 -7.55 5.01 10.22
N GLY A 61 -7.45 4.26 9.12
CA GLY A 61 -8.49 4.13 8.12
C GLY A 61 -8.80 5.41 7.36
N GLN A 62 -7.95 6.44 7.43
CA GLN A 62 -8.19 7.68 6.70
C GLN A 62 -8.12 7.43 5.21
N VAL A 63 -9.23 7.73 4.53
CA VAL A 63 -9.30 7.80 3.08
C VAL A 63 -9.91 9.15 2.73
N VAL A 64 -9.22 9.89 1.86
CA VAL A 64 -9.70 11.15 1.30
C VAL A 64 -9.73 11.08 -0.21
N TYR A 65 -10.69 11.76 -0.82
CA TYR A 65 -10.81 11.82 -2.27
C TYR A 65 -11.12 13.23 -2.77
N SER A 66 -10.74 13.48 -4.02
CA SER A 66 -10.92 14.76 -4.70
C SER A 66 -11.42 14.56 -6.12
N ASP A 67 -12.49 15.27 -6.47
CA ASP A 67 -13.11 15.26 -7.82
C ASP A 67 -12.55 16.37 -8.73
N ASP A 68 -11.66 17.22 -8.21
CA ASP A 68 -11.16 18.44 -8.85
C ASP A 68 -9.62 18.51 -8.82
N ALA A 69 -8.98 17.37 -9.12
CA ALA A 69 -7.53 17.22 -9.26
C ALA A 69 -6.73 17.66 -8.02
N GLY A 70 -7.30 17.44 -6.83
CA GLY A 70 -6.66 17.72 -5.55
C GLY A 70 -6.83 19.14 -5.03
N ALA A 71 -7.75 19.94 -5.60
CA ALA A 71 -8.05 21.28 -5.11
C ALA A 71 -8.92 21.26 -3.84
N ASN A 72 -9.96 20.41 -3.80
CA ASN A 72 -10.82 20.18 -2.65
C ASN A 72 -10.88 18.69 -2.31
N TRP A 73 -10.95 18.40 -1.01
CA TRP A 73 -10.90 17.04 -0.48
C TRP A 73 -12.10 16.73 0.40
N ARG A 74 -12.60 15.50 0.30
CA ARG A 74 -13.63 14.93 1.16
C ARG A 74 -13.09 13.67 1.81
N GLN A 75 -13.46 13.42 3.06
CA GLN A 75 -13.15 12.15 3.72
C GLN A 75 -14.22 11.10 3.37
N ALA A 76 -13.78 9.87 3.10
CA ALA A 76 -14.63 8.73 2.82
C ALA A 76 -15.19 8.11 4.12
N SER A 77 -16.18 7.23 3.96
CA SER A 77 -16.64 6.34 5.03
C SER A 77 -15.88 5.00 4.95
N VAL A 78 -15.19 4.65 6.04
CA VAL A 78 -14.33 3.46 6.12
C VAL A 78 -14.66 2.70 7.40
N PRO A 79 -14.90 1.37 7.34
CA PRO A 79 -15.43 0.60 8.47
C PRO A 79 -14.35 0.15 9.46
N VAL A 80 -13.08 0.49 9.21
CA VAL A 80 -11.92 0.13 10.03
C VAL A 80 -11.05 1.36 10.31
N ALA A 81 -10.24 1.27 11.35
CA ALA A 81 -9.24 2.25 11.77
C ALA A 81 -7.81 1.66 11.65
N SER A 82 -7.63 0.62 10.85
CA SER A 82 -6.32 0.08 10.48
C SER A 82 -5.56 1.05 9.57
N ASP A 83 -4.22 1.05 9.65
CA ASP A 83 -3.39 1.86 8.77
C ASP A 83 -3.41 1.28 7.34
N LEU A 84 -3.91 2.07 6.39
CA LEU A 84 -3.95 1.70 4.98
C LEU A 84 -2.66 2.15 4.29
N VAL A 85 -2.10 1.29 3.45
CA VAL A 85 -0.76 1.50 2.86
C VAL A 85 -0.80 1.62 1.34
N ALA A 86 -1.71 0.91 0.68
CA ALA A 86 -1.82 0.90 -0.77
C ALA A 86 -3.27 0.92 -1.22
N VAL A 87 -3.50 1.49 -2.41
CA VAL A 87 -4.81 1.60 -3.04
C VAL A 87 -4.66 1.47 -4.56
N ASN A 88 -5.59 0.77 -5.19
CA ASN A 88 -5.62 0.59 -6.64
C ASN A 88 -7.05 0.66 -7.17
N PHE A 89 -7.22 1.26 -8.34
CA PHE A 89 -8.50 1.39 -9.05
C PHE A 89 -8.33 0.92 -10.49
N PRO A 90 -8.72 -0.32 -10.84
CA PRO A 90 -8.73 -0.78 -12.23
C PRO A 90 -9.84 -0.11 -13.07
N THR A 91 -10.88 0.42 -12.43
CA THR A 91 -11.94 1.18 -13.08
C THR A 91 -12.25 2.46 -12.29
N PRO A 92 -13.00 3.43 -12.85
CA PRO A 92 -13.34 4.65 -12.11
C PRO A 92 -14.25 4.43 -10.89
N GLN A 93 -14.84 3.24 -10.74
CA GLN A 93 -15.77 2.91 -9.65
C GLN A 93 -15.21 1.85 -8.70
N GLN A 94 -14.56 0.82 -9.25
CA GLN A 94 -14.07 -0.33 -8.49
C GLN A 94 -12.66 -0.05 -7.99
N GLY A 95 -12.46 -0.14 -6.68
CA GLY A 95 -11.15 0.06 -6.07
C GLY A 95 -10.93 -0.82 -4.85
N TRP A 96 -9.66 -1.11 -4.58
CA TRP A 96 -9.21 -1.92 -3.46
C TRP A 96 -8.15 -1.18 -2.67
N ALA A 97 -8.21 -1.27 -1.35
CA ALA A 97 -7.20 -0.75 -0.44
C ALA A 97 -6.78 -1.84 0.54
N VAL A 98 -5.50 -1.87 0.87
CA VAL A 98 -4.92 -2.85 1.79
C VAL A 98 -4.02 -2.17 2.80
N GLY A 99 -3.69 -2.88 3.89
CA GLY A 99 -2.85 -2.31 4.92
C GLY A 99 -2.47 -3.25 6.05
N HIS A 100 -2.19 -2.61 7.18
CA HIS A 100 -1.96 -3.27 8.45
C HIS A 100 -3.17 -4.12 8.87
N ASP A 101 -2.94 -5.01 9.82
CA ASP A 101 -3.95 -5.94 10.31
C ASP A 101 -4.50 -6.90 9.23
N GLY A 102 -3.75 -7.08 8.13
CA GLY A 102 -4.12 -7.91 6.99
C GLY A 102 -5.42 -7.47 6.31
N VAL A 103 -5.82 -6.19 6.47
CA VAL A 103 -7.11 -5.72 5.97
C VAL A 103 -7.13 -5.60 4.45
N VAL A 104 -8.26 -6.00 3.85
CA VAL A 104 -8.59 -5.79 2.45
C VAL A 104 -9.95 -5.13 2.37
N LEU A 105 -9.97 -3.92 1.81
CA LEU A 105 -11.17 -3.12 1.60
C LEU A 105 -11.49 -3.02 0.13
N HIS A 106 -12.78 -2.96 -0.19
CA HIS A 106 -13.30 -2.74 -1.54
C HIS A 106 -14.24 -1.53 -1.56
N SER A 107 -14.19 -0.78 -2.66
CA SER A 107 -15.10 0.32 -2.97
C SER A 107 -15.72 0.08 -4.35
N SER A 108 -17.01 0.39 -4.47
CA SER A 108 -17.77 0.32 -5.73
C SER A 108 -18.27 1.69 -6.22
N ASP A 109 -17.87 2.77 -5.54
CA ASP A 109 -18.34 4.15 -5.80
C ASP A 109 -17.18 5.14 -6.00
N GLY A 110 -16.01 4.65 -6.41
CA GLY A 110 -14.83 5.47 -6.66
C GLY A 110 -14.17 5.96 -5.37
N GLY A 111 -14.21 5.17 -4.29
CA GLY A 111 -13.52 5.44 -3.04
C GLY A 111 -14.27 6.31 -2.03
N ALA A 112 -15.56 6.59 -2.24
CA ALA A 112 -16.35 7.38 -1.31
C ALA A 112 -16.86 6.55 -0.12
N THR A 113 -17.17 5.27 -0.34
CA THR A 113 -17.48 4.28 0.68
C THR A 113 -16.69 2.99 0.48
N TRP A 114 -16.39 2.32 1.59
CA TRP A 114 -15.57 1.11 1.62
C TRP A 114 -16.24 0.00 2.43
N VAL A 115 -16.07 -1.24 2.00
CA VAL A 115 -16.49 -2.45 2.71
C VAL A 115 -15.29 -3.36 2.93
N ARG A 116 -15.25 -4.04 4.07
CA ARG A 116 -14.19 -5.01 4.38
C ARG A 116 -14.51 -6.35 3.70
N GLN A 117 -13.59 -6.83 2.86
CA GLN A 117 -13.68 -8.15 2.22
C GLN A 117 -12.93 -9.21 3.02
N LEU A 118 -11.77 -8.85 3.58
CA LEU A 118 -10.91 -9.76 4.33
C LEU A 118 -10.16 -8.98 5.43
N ASP A 119 -9.73 -9.69 6.49
CA ASP A 119 -8.81 -9.17 7.49
C ASP A 119 -7.87 -10.26 8.02
N GLY A 120 -6.81 -9.83 8.70
CA GLY A 120 -5.73 -10.68 9.18
C GLY A 120 -6.17 -11.75 10.19
N ARG A 121 -7.34 -11.62 10.82
CA ARG A 121 -7.92 -12.66 11.69
C ARG A 121 -8.28 -13.92 10.90
N HIS A 122 -8.58 -13.76 9.61
CA HIS A 122 -8.99 -14.83 8.72
C HIS A 122 -7.92 -15.23 7.70
N VAL A 123 -7.01 -14.32 7.32
CA VAL A 123 -5.97 -14.54 6.30
C VAL A 123 -5.15 -15.82 6.57
N GLY A 124 -4.61 -15.96 7.77
CA GLY A 124 -3.76 -17.11 8.10
C GLY A 124 -4.54 -18.43 8.15
N GLN A 125 -5.78 -18.40 8.62
CA GLN A 125 -6.64 -19.58 8.65
C GLN A 125 -7.02 -20.03 7.23
N LEU A 126 -7.42 -19.08 6.38
CA LEU A 126 -7.74 -19.33 4.97
C LEU A 126 -6.54 -19.94 4.24
N MET A 127 -5.35 -19.38 4.44
CA MET A 127 -4.12 -19.90 3.84
C MET A 127 -3.81 -21.32 4.32
N MET A 128 -3.88 -21.56 5.64
CA MET A 128 -3.63 -22.88 6.21
C MET A 128 -4.61 -23.92 5.68
N GLU A 129 -5.90 -23.60 5.61
CA GLU A 129 -6.92 -24.49 5.05
C GLU A 129 -6.61 -24.86 3.60
N GLN A 130 -6.35 -23.86 2.76
CA GLN A 130 -6.06 -24.06 1.34
C GLN A 130 -4.79 -24.87 1.12
N LEU A 131 -3.71 -24.56 1.85
CA LEU A 131 -2.44 -25.28 1.73
C LEU A 131 -2.53 -26.72 2.25
N ARG A 132 -3.27 -26.99 3.34
CA ARG A 132 -3.53 -28.37 3.78
C ARG A 132 -4.27 -29.18 2.73
N ALA A 133 -5.28 -28.57 2.09
CA ALA A 133 -6.01 -29.23 1.02
C ALA A 133 -5.10 -29.56 -0.19
N ARG A 134 -4.19 -28.65 -0.54
CA ARG A 134 -3.19 -28.87 -1.60
C ARG A 134 -2.16 -29.94 -1.23
N ALA A 135 -1.67 -29.93 0.02
CA ALA A 135 -0.75 -30.94 0.54
C ALA A 135 -1.35 -32.34 0.48
N ALA A 136 -2.62 -32.49 0.87
CA ALA A 136 -3.35 -33.76 0.80
C ALA A 136 -3.51 -34.30 -0.63
N ARG A 137 -3.45 -33.42 -1.64
CA ARG A 137 -3.46 -33.79 -3.07
C ARG A 137 -2.06 -33.98 -3.67
N GLY A 138 -0.99 -33.81 -2.87
CA GLY A 138 0.39 -33.91 -3.36
C GLY A 138 0.83 -32.73 -4.22
N GLU A 139 0.18 -31.58 -4.10
CA GLU A 139 0.42 -30.41 -4.95
C GLU A 139 1.49 -29.44 -4.40
N LEU A 140 2.11 -29.76 -3.26
CA LEU A 140 3.11 -28.92 -2.59
C LEU A 140 4.55 -29.48 -2.67
N GLY A 141 4.82 -30.34 -3.66
CA GLY A 141 6.13 -30.96 -3.83
C GLY A 141 6.35 -32.16 -2.90
N GLY A 142 7.59 -32.35 -2.43
CA GLY A 142 7.94 -33.45 -1.55
C GLY A 142 7.34 -33.31 -0.14
N SER A 143 7.44 -34.35 0.68
CA SER A 143 6.92 -34.31 2.06
C SER A 143 7.55 -33.22 2.92
N GLU A 144 8.84 -32.95 2.71
CA GLU A 144 9.57 -31.88 3.41
C GLU A 144 9.13 -30.48 2.95
N ASP A 145 8.91 -30.29 1.65
CA ASP A 145 8.39 -29.03 1.09
C ASP A 145 7.00 -28.72 1.63
N ALA A 146 6.12 -29.73 1.59
CA ALA A 146 4.77 -29.61 2.14
C ALA A 146 4.80 -29.28 3.64
N ALA A 147 5.64 -29.95 4.42
CA ALA A 147 5.79 -29.68 5.86
C ALA A 147 6.24 -28.24 6.13
N ARG A 148 7.27 -27.76 5.43
CA ARG A 148 7.79 -26.38 5.57
C ARG A 148 6.71 -25.34 5.26
N VAL A 149 5.96 -25.53 4.18
CA VAL A 149 4.88 -24.62 3.77
C VAL A 149 3.74 -24.61 4.79
N LEU A 150 3.37 -25.78 5.33
CA LEU A 150 2.34 -25.89 6.36
C LEU A 150 2.76 -25.30 7.70
N ASP A 151 4.03 -25.45 8.10
CA ASP A 151 4.56 -24.85 9.32
C ASP A 151 4.53 -23.32 9.27
N GLU A 152 4.89 -22.74 8.13
CA GLU A 152 4.76 -21.29 7.89
C GLU A 152 3.31 -20.82 7.94
N ALA A 153 2.40 -21.54 7.27
CA ALA A 153 0.98 -21.23 7.33
C ALA A 153 0.41 -21.33 8.75
N GLY A 154 0.89 -22.28 9.55
CA GLY A 154 0.53 -22.39 10.97
C GLY A 154 1.02 -21.22 11.82
N ARG A 155 2.23 -20.74 11.57
CA ARG A 155 2.76 -19.55 12.25
C ARG A 155 1.95 -18.30 11.91
N ILE A 156 1.68 -18.06 10.63
CA ILE A 156 0.86 -16.93 10.18
C ILE A 156 -0.56 -17.02 10.75
N ALA A 157 -1.16 -18.22 10.79
CA ALA A 157 -2.48 -18.43 11.40
C ALA A 157 -2.51 -18.17 12.91
N ALA A 158 -1.43 -18.49 13.63
CA ALA A 158 -1.32 -18.27 15.07
C ALA A 158 -1.11 -16.79 15.43
N GLN A 159 -0.46 -16.02 14.55
CA GLN A 159 -0.25 -14.58 14.73
C GLN A 159 -1.56 -13.77 14.57
N GLY A 160 -2.52 -14.25 13.78
CA GLY A 160 -3.74 -13.51 13.50
C GLY A 160 -3.44 -12.22 12.73
N ALA A 161 -3.97 -11.08 13.21
CA ALA A 161 -3.91 -9.80 12.52
C ALA A 161 -2.56 -9.04 12.64
N GLU A 162 -1.43 -9.74 12.69
CA GLU A 162 -0.12 -9.07 12.78
C GLU A 162 0.53 -8.81 11.41
N ASN A 163 0.18 -9.61 10.39
CA ASN A 163 0.84 -9.54 9.09
C ASN A 163 0.15 -8.55 8.14
N PRO A 164 0.82 -7.48 7.70
CA PRO A 164 0.26 -6.51 6.78
C PRO A 164 0.28 -7.01 5.34
N PHE A 165 -0.70 -6.55 4.57
CA PHE A 165 -0.56 -6.43 3.12
C PHE A 165 0.10 -5.08 2.81
N LEU A 166 1.06 -5.08 1.88
CA LEU A 166 1.92 -3.94 1.57
C LEU A 166 1.61 -3.32 0.21
N ASP A 167 1.01 -4.09 -0.71
CA ASP A 167 0.55 -3.55 -1.99
C ASP A 167 -0.63 -4.37 -2.56
N VAL A 168 -1.39 -3.71 -3.43
CA VAL A 168 -2.54 -4.27 -4.14
C VAL A 168 -2.51 -3.83 -5.60
N TRP A 169 -2.82 -4.77 -6.49
CA TRP A 169 -2.96 -4.48 -7.91
C TRP A 169 -4.04 -5.33 -8.54
N PHE A 170 -4.92 -4.69 -9.31
CA PHE A 170 -5.94 -5.34 -10.11
C PHE A 170 -5.72 -5.04 -11.59
N ALA A 171 -5.84 -6.08 -12.43
CA ALA A 171 -5.80 -5.96 -13.88
C ALA A 171 -7.14 -5.43 -14.43
N ASP A 172 -8.23 -5.83 -13.78
CA ASP A 172 -9.61 -5.48 -14.07
C ASP A 172 -10.43 -5.61 -12.78
N GLU A 173 -11.76 -5.46 -12.84
CA GLU A 173 -12.61 -5.52 -11.65
C GLU A 173 -12.74 -6.93 -11.01
N HIS A 174 -12.22 -7.97 -11.64
CA HIS A 174 -12.30 -9.36 -11.18
C HIS A 174 -10.93 -9.92 -10.77
N ASN A 175 -9.88 -9.59 -11.52
CA ASN A 175 -8.57 -10.23 -11.43
C ASN A 175 -7.57 -9.33 -10.72
N GLY A 176 -7.06 -9.79 -9.57
CA GLY A 176 -6.10 -9.01 -8.79
C GLY A 176 -5.22 -9.83 -7.88
N PHE A 177 -4.16 -9.19 -7.39
CA PHE A 177 -3.23 -9.70 -6.41
C PHE A 177 -3.10 -8.73 -5.25
N ILE A 178 -2.94 -9.29 -4.05
CA ILE A 178 -2.48 -8.58 -2.86
C ILE A 178 -1.20 -9.27 -2.38
N VAL A 179 -0.21 -8.48 -1.98
CA VAL A 179 1.10 -8.96 -1.52
C VAL A 179 1.49 -8.27 -0.23
N GLY A 180 2.30 -8.92 0.61
CA GLY A 180 2.62 -8.40 1.93
C GLY A 180 3.77 -9.10 2.62
N ALA A 181 3.68 -9.13 3.95
CA ALA A 181 4.77 -9.59 4.79
C ALA A 181 5.05 -11.10 4.63
N PHE A 182 6.29 -11.55 4.83
CA PHE A 182 6.68 -12.96 4.85
C PHE A 182 6.16 -13.79 3.66
N ASN A 183 6.32 -13.30 2.42
CA ASN A 183 5.78 -13.93 1.20
C ASN A 183 4.25 -14.10 1.17
N LEU A 184 3.51 -13.32 1.97
CA LEU A 184 2.05 -13.33 1.93
C LEU A 184 1.58 -12.82 0.56
N ILE A 185 0.93 -13.69 -0.20
CA ILE A 185 0.36 -13.37 -1.51
C ILE A 185 -0.97 -14.10 -1.69
N PHE A 186 -1.97 -13.36 -2.14
CA PHE A 186 -3.26 -13.91 -2.53
C PHE A 186 -3.66 -13.37 -3.89
N ARG A 187 -4.40 -14.20 -4.61
CA ARG A 187 -5.04 -13.87 -5.88
C ARG A 187 -6.55 -13.92 -5.73
N THR A 188 -7.23 -13.03 -6.40
CA THR A 188 -8.67 -13.15 -6.69
C THR A 188 -8.91 -13.17 -8.20
N THR A 189 -9.98 -13.83 -8.59
CA THR A 189 -10.52 -13.86 -9.97
C THR A 189 -12.01 -13.51 -10.01
N ASP A 190 -12.55 -13.01 -8.90
CA ASP A 190 -13.97 -12.70 -8.72
C ASP A 190 -14.18 -11.37 -7.98
N GLY A 191 -13.20 -10.46 -8.03
CA GLY A 191 -13.30 -9.12 -7.43
C GLY A 191 -13.15 -9.10 -5.91
N GLY A 192 -12.50 -10.13 -5.36
CA GLY A 192 -12.26 -10.28 -3.93
C GLY A 192 -13.44 -10.86 -3.16
N ASN A 193 -14.44 -11.44 -3.86
CA ASN A 193 -15.45 -12.28 -3.22
C ASN A 193 -14.82 -13.55 -2.63
N SER A 194 -13.77 -14.06 -3.27
CA SER A 194 -12.88 -15.07 -2.73
C SER A 194 -11.41 -14.73 -3.00
N TRP A 195 -10.54 -15.20 -2.09
CA TRP A 195 -9.10 -15.05 -2.16
C TRP A 195 -8.43 -16.41 -2.07
N VAL A 196 -7.49 -16.67 -2.98
CA VAL A 196 -6.72 -17.91 -3.05
C VAL A 196 -5.27 -17.60 -2.73
N SER A 197 -4.73 -18.27 -1.72
CA SER A 197 -3.31 -18.17 -1.36
C SER A 197 -2.45 -18.66 -2.51
N TRP A 198 -1.45 -17.85 -2.86
CA TRP A 198 -0.43 -18.16 -3.85
C TRP A 198 0.95 -18.35 -3.18
N PHE A 199 0.95 -18.63 -1.86
CA PHE A 199 2.15 -18.70 -1.03
C PHE A 199 3.21 -19.67 -1.57
N ASP A 200 2.79 -20.83 -2.09
CA ASP A 200 3.67 -21.86 -2.67
C ASP A 200 4.00 -21.61 -4.16
N ARG A 201 3.46 -20.55 -4.75
CA ARG A 201 3.59 -20.22 -6.18
C ARG A 201 4.60 -19.12 -6.45
N THR A 202 5.51 -18.84 -5.51
CA THR A 202 6.58 -17.84 -5.65
C THR A 202 7.96 -18.49 -5.48
N GLU A 203 8.94 -18.05 -6.27
CA GLU A 203 10.35 -18.38 -6.06
C GLU A 203 10.99 -17.42 -5.03
N ASN A 204 10.52 -17.51 -3.79
CA ASN A 204 10.96 -16.71 -2.64
C ASN A 204 11.26 -17.62 -1.44
N PRO A 205 12.37 -18.38 -1.47
CA PRO A 205 12.64 -19.45 -0.50
C PRO A 205 12.84 -18.96 0.93
N ASP A 206 13.31 -17.71 1.09
CA ASP A 206 13.59 -17.08 2.39
C ASP A 206 12.38 -16.33 2.95
N SER A 207 11.21 -16.47 2.31
CA SER A 207 9.97 -15.79 2.69
C SER A 207 10.14 -14.28 2.87
N LEU A 208 10.88 -13.62 1.97
CA LEU A 208 11.10 -12.17 2.04
C LEU A 208 9.79 -11.39 1.88
N HIS A 209 9.73 -10.18 2.44
CA HIS A 209 8.60 -9.28 2.26
C HIS A 209 8.41 -8.91 0.77
N LEU A 210 7.16 -8.88 0.34
CA LEU A 210 6.76 -8.44 -1.00
C LEU A 210 6.23 -7.01 -0.90
N TYR A 211 6.97 -6.03 -1.42
CA TYR A 211 6.66 -4.61 -1.26
C TYR A 211 5.80 -4.03 -2.37
N ALA A 212 5.85 -4.60 -3.56
CA ALA A 212 5.10 -4.08 -4.69
C ALA A 212 4.66 -5.17 -5.65
N VAL A 213 3.48 -5.02 -6.23
CA VAL A 213 2.93 -5.84 -7.31
C VAL A 213 2.36 -4.94 -8.39
N ARG A 214 2.78 -5.11 -9.64
CA ARG A 214 2.29 -4.29 -10.76
C ARG A 214 2.21 -5.09 -12.05
N GLY A 215 1.12 -4.88 -12.79
CA GLY A 215 1.04 -5.27 -14.19
C GLY A 215 1.65 -4.22 -15.09
N ILE A 216 2.51 -4.63 -16.01
CA ILE A 216 3.15 -3.75 -17.00
C ILE A 216 3.06 -4.46 -18.35
N GLY A 217 2.32 -3.84 -19.28
CA GLY A 217 1.92 -4.52 -20.51
C GLY A 217 1.15 -5.79 -20.21
N THR A 218 1.60 -6.91 -20.78
CA THR A 218 1.02 -8.23 -20.49
C THR A 218 1.63 -8.91 -19.28
N ASP A 219 2.69 -8.38 -18.67
CA ASP A 219 3.41 -9.06 -17.60
C ASP A 219 2.97 -8.59 -16.21
N VAL A 220 3.23 -9.40 -15.18
CA VAL A 220 3.01 -9.03 -13.78
C VAL A 220 4.30 -9.26 -13.02
N TYR A 221 4.73 -8.24 -12.28
CA TYR A 221 5.98 -8.23 -11.53
C TYR A 221 5.70 -8.03 -10.05
N ILE A 222 6.56 -8.62 -9.21
CA ILE A 222 6.59 -8.40 -7.76
C ILE A 222 8.00 -8.02 -7.35
N ALA A 223 8.16 -6.98 -6.55
CA ALA A 223 9.45 -6.56 -6.00
C ALA A 223 9.44 -6.66 -4.47
N GLY A 224 10.60 -6.96 -3.89
CA GLY A 224 10.75 -7.17 -2.45
C GLY A 224 12.13 -6.85 -1.92
N GLU A 225 12.45 -7.47 -0.78
CA GLU A 225 13.71 -7.26 -0.07
C GLU A 225 14.90 -7.89 -0.79
N GLN A 226 16.10 -7.41 -0.46
CA GLN A 226 17.37 -8.07 -0.81
C GLN A 226 17.55 -8.36 -2.32
N GLY A 227 17.00 -7.51 -3.18
CA GLY A 227 17.04 -7.65 -4.64
C GLY A 227 16.02 -8.65 -5.18
N LEU A 228 15.05 -9.10 -4.39
CA LEU A 228 13.97 -9.97 -4.86
C LEU A 228 13.15 -9.24 -5.93
N LEU A 229 13.11 -9.84 -7.11
CA LEU A 229 12.24 -9.45 -8.21
C LEU A 229 11.67 -10.72 -8.84
N LEU A 230 10.35 -10.78 -8.93
CA LEU A 230 9.63 -11.91 -9.48
C LEU A 230 8.80 -11.49 -10.69
N LYS A 231 8.61 -12.41 -11.64
CA LYS A 231 7.73 -12.24 -12.79
C LYS A 231 6.79 -13.43 -12.91
N LEU A 232 5.52 -13.16 -13.16
CA LEU A 232 4.52 -14.21 -13.37
C LEU A 232 4.80 -14.97 -14.66
N ASP A 233 5.11 -16.26 -14.54
CA ASP A 233 5.07 -17.22 -15.62
C ASP A 233 3.69 -17.91 -15.65
N ARG A 234 2.86 -17.47 -16.58
CA ARG A 234 1.50 -18.00 -16.79
C ARG A 234 1.47 -19.44 -17.29
N ALA A 235 2.53 -19.94 -17.92
CA ALA A 235 2.56 -21.33 -18.35
C ALA A 235 2.62 -22.28 -17.15
N THR A 236 3.17 -21.81 -16.03
CA THR A 236 3.32 -22.58 -14.80
C THR A 236 2.45 -22.09 -13.64
N ASP A 237 1.72 -20.99 -13.82
CA ASP A 237 1.02 -20.27 -12.74
C ASP A 237 1.91 -19.99 -11.52
N ARG A 238 3.16 -19.54 -11.77
CA ARG A 238 4.14 -19.25 -10.72
C ARG A 238 4.89 -17.96 -11.00
N PHE A 239 5.19 -17.23 -9.94
CA PHE A 239 6.13 -16.13 -9.96
C PHE A 239 7.56 -16.66 -9.89
N LYS A 240 8.31 -16.47 -10.98
CA LYS A 240 9.72 -16.88 -11.10
C LYS A 240 10.65 -15.73 -10.78
N ALA A 241 11.77 -16.02 -10.15
CA ALA A 241 12.77 -15.03 -9.81
C ALA A 241 13.50 -14.52 -11.05
N LEU A 242 13.68 -13.21 -11.14
CA LEU A 242 14.49 -12.55 -12.15
C LEU A 242 15.84 -12.16 -11.55
N GLY A 243 16.89 -12.31 -12.36
CA GLY A 243 18.22 -11.83 -11.99
C GLY A 243 18.30 -10.30 -12.09
N THR A 244 18.77 -9.67 -11.01
CA THR A 244 19.04 -8.22 -10.96
C THR A 244 20.44 -7.97 -10.38
N PRO A 245 21.15 -6.93 -10.87
CA PRO A 245 22.46 -6.53 -10.34
C PRO A 245 22.41 -5.96 -8.92
N TYR A 246 21.24 -5.58 -8.41
CA TYR A 246 21.08 -4.98 -7.09
C TYR A 246 20.75 -6.02 -6.02
N LYS A 247 21.31 -5.83 -4.82
CA LYS A 247 21.09 -6.70 -3.64
C LYS A 247 20.39 -6.01 -2.47
N GLY A 248 19.96 -4.76 -2.65
CA GLY A 248 19.18 -4.05 -1.64
C GLY A 248 17.67 -4.16 -1.90
N THR A 249 16.88 -3.61 -1.00
CA THR A 249 15.41 -3.64 -1.10
C THR A 249 14.89 -2.73 -2.21
N TYR A 250 13.98 -3.30 -3.01
CA TYR A 250 13.10 -2.54 -3.88
C TYR A 250 11.81 -2.21 -3.14
N PHE A 251 11.39 -0.96 -3.23
CA PHE A 251 10.13 -0.48 -2.65
C PHE A 251 9.02 -0.35 -3.68
N GLY A 252 9.34 -0.37 -4.98
CA GLY A 252 8.32 -0.25 -5.99
C GLY A 252 8.74 -0.64 -7.40
N ILE A 253 7.71 -0.72 -8.24
CA ILE A 253 7.79 -1.06 -9.66
C ILE A 253 6.91 -0.07 -10.40
N VAL A 254 7.36 0.40 -11.55
CA VAL A 254 6.55 1.19 -12.48
C VAL A 254 6.99 0.87 -13.91
N GLY A 255 6.16 1.11 -14.91
CA GLY A 255 6.57 0.92 -16.28
C GLY A 255 5.56 1.41 -17.29
N THR A 256 5.99 1.35 -18.54
CA THR A 256 5.19 1.63 -19.73
C THR A 256 5.14 0.38 -20.61
N SER A 257 4.61 0.49 -21.83
CA SER A 257 4.74 -0.60 -22.82
C SER A 257 6.19 -0.92 -23.18
N ASP A 258 7.11 0.03 -22.99
CA ASP A 258 8.47 -0.05 -23.52
C ASP A 258 9.50 -0.47 -22.47
N ALA A 259 9.18 -0.29 -21.18
CA ALA A 259 10.14 -0.58 -20.12
C ALA A 259 9.49 -0.81 -18.76
N VAL A 260 10.18 -1.62 -17.95
CA VAL A 260 9.93 -1.82 -16.52
C VAL A 260 11.05 -1.17 -15.73
N ILE A 261 10.68 -0.42 -14.69
CA ILE A 261 11.59 0.22 -13.74
C ILE A 261 11.31 -0.37 -12.36
N VAL A 262 12.36 -0.81 -11.68
CA VAL A 262 12.33 -1.16 -10.26
C VAL A 262 13.16 -0.15 -9.48
N TYR A 263 12.69 0.27 -8.31
CA TYR A 263 13.36 1.31 -7.52
C TYR A 263 13.27 1.04 -6.03
N GLY A 264 14.18 1.63 -5.25
CA GLY A 264 14.16 1.45 -3.80
C GLY A 264 15.22 2.25 -3.05
N LEU A 265 15.90 1.58 -2.12
CA LEU A 265 16.83 2.20 -1.16
C LEU A 265 17.90 3.05 -1.84
N ARG A 266 18.21 4.20 -1.23
CA ARG A 266 19.33 5.08 -1.60
C ARG A 266 19.35 5.52 -3.08
N GLY A 267 18.20 5.88 -3.63
CA GLY A 267 18.08 6.38 -5.00
C GLY A 267 18.30 5.33 -6.09
N ASN A 268 18.42 4.05 -5.72
CA ASN A 268 18.66 2.98 -6.69
C ASN A 268 17.43 2.79 -7.58
N ALA A 269 17.63 2.85 -8.90
CA ALA A 269 16.64 2.50 -9.90
C ALA A 269 17.31 1.69 -11.02
N TYR A 270 16.59 0.70 -11.54
CA TYR A 270 17.04 -0.14 -12.64
C TYR A 270 15.93 -0.29 -13.66
N ARG A 271 16.29 -0.24 -14.93
CA ARG A 271 15.39 -0.32 -16.08
C ARG A 271 15.66 -1.55 -16.91
N SER A 272 14.60 -2.19 -17.37
CA SER A 272 14.63 -3.24 -18.38
C SER A 272 13.69 -2.87 -19.53
N ALA A 273 14.18 -2.99 -20.77
CA ALA A 273 13.40 -2.77 -21.99
C ALA A 273 12.98 -4.08 -22.69
N ASP A 274 13.27 -5.22 -22.07
CA ASP A 274 13.08 -6.56 -22.63
C ASP A 274 12.33 -7.48 -21.66
N GLY A 275 11.42 -6.90 -20.88
CA GLY A 275 10.53 -7.66 -19.99
C GLY A 275 11.25 -8.31 -18.81
N GLY A 276 12.37 -7.74 -18.36
CA GLY A 276 13.13 -8.17 -17.19
C GLY A 276 14.29 -9.13 -17.48
N ALA A 277 14.64 -9.35 -18.76
CA ALA A 277 15.77 -10.22 -19.11
C ALA A 277 17.12 -9.54 -18.85
N HIS A 278 17.24 -8.24 -19.14
CA HIS A 278 18.43 -7.43 -18.83
C HIS A 278 18.06 -6.14 -18.11
N TRP A 279 18.91 -5.76 -17.14
CA TRP A 279 18.72 -4.59 -16.29
C TRP A 279 19.89 -3.62 -16.40
N GLN A 280 19.57 -2.34 -16.50
CA GLN A 280 20.54 -1.24 -16.57
C GLN A 280 20.25 -0.27 -15.43
N ALA A 281 21.28 0.17 -14.71
CA ALA A 281 21.13 1.19 -13.69
C ALA A 281 20.69 2.51 -14.34
N VAL A 282 19.76 3.20 -13.70
CA VAL A 282 19.29 4.53 -14.11
C VAL A 282 19.83 5.55 -13.13
N ASP A 283 20.45 6.62 -13.64
CA ASP A 283 20.85 7.74 -12.80
C ASP A 283 19.62 8.55 -12.40
N THR A 284 19.35 8.57 -11.10
CA THR A 284 18.23 9.31 -10.51
C THR A 284 18.65 10.68 -9.99
N GLY A 285 19.95 10.96 -9.91
CA GLY A 285 20.48 12.21 -9.37
C GLY A 285 20.25 12.42 -7.87
N ILE A 286 19.79 11.40 -7.14
CA ILE A 286 19.51 11.45 -5.69
C ILE A 286 20.11 10.26 -4.94
N GLN A 287 20.29 10.40 -3.63
CA GLN A 287 20.77 9.33 -2.74
C GLN A 287 19.78 8.95 -1.63
N GLU A 288 18.60 9.57 -1.59
CA GLU A 288 17.53 9.18 -0.68
C GLU A 288 16.66 8.06 -1.25
N GLY A 289 15.97 7.30 -0.39
CA GLY A 289 15.10 6.20 -0.82
C GLY A 289 13.94 6.69 -1.69
N LEU A 290 13.71 6.00 -2.81
CA LEU A 290 12.55 6.18 -3.67
C LEU A 290 11.37 5.39 -3.09
N THR A 291 10.22 6.04 -2.95
CA THR A 291 9.09 5.54 -2.15
C THR A 291 7.82 5.34 -2.96
N GLY A 292 7.59 6.15 -4.00
CA GLY A 292 6.36 6.10 -4.78
C GLY A 292 6.60 6.36 -6.26
N SER A 293 5.66 5.91 -7.08
CA SER A 293 5.72 6.09 -8.52
C SER A 293 4.35 6.09 -9.17
N THR A 294 4.29 6.60 -10.39
CA THR A 294 3.13 6.45 -11.27
C THR A 294 3.55 6.52 -12.73
N ALA A 295 2.87 5.78 -13.60
CA ALA A 295 2.88 6.01 -15.04
C ALA A 295 1.69 6.89 -15.39
N PHE A 296 1.91 7.92 -16.22
CA PHE A 296 0.87 8.91 -16.52
C PHE A 296 0.76 9.27 -18.00
N GLY A 297 1.43 8.51 -18.85
CA GLY A 297 1.35 8.60 -20.29
C GLY A 297 2.01 7.38 -20.93
N ALA A 298 2.19 7.42 -22.25
CA ALA A 298 2.76 6.29 -23.00
C ALA A 298 4.24 6.07 -22.66
N GLN A 299 4.96 7.13 -22.32
CA GLN A 299 6.40 7.08 -21.97
C GLN A 299 6.71 7.85 -20.69
N GLU A 300 5.68 8.47 -20.09
CA GLU A 300 5.86 9.36 -18.96
C GLU A 300 5.69 8.64 -17.62
N LEU A 301 6.71 8.80 -16.77
CA LEU A 301 6.80 8.22 -15.44
C LEU A 301 7.15 9.29 -14.43
N ALA A 302 6.60 9.18 -13.21
CA ALA A 302 7.02 9.98 -12.08
C ALA A 302 7.51 9.06 -10.96
N LEU A 303 8.59 9.45 -10.27
CA LEU A 303 9.07 8.85 -9.04
C LEU A 303 9.12 9.92 -7.95
N VAL A 304 8.89 9.53 -6.71
CA VAL A 304 9.04 10.39 -5.53
C VAL A 304 9.91 9.73 -4.47
N SER A 305 10.56 10.55 -3.65
CA SER A 305 11.46 10.09 -2.60
C SER A 305 10.94 10.36 -1.19
N GLN A 306 11.50 9.65 -0.21
CA GLN A 306 11.25 9.88 1.22
C GLN A 306 11.66 11.29 1.68
N ALA A 307 12.49 12.00 0.92
CA ALA A 307 12.88 13.37 1.22
C ALA A 307 11.92 14.39 0.57
N GLY A 308 11.04 13.97 -0.34
CA GLY A 308 10.13 14.85 -1.08
C GLY A 308 10.65 15.31 -2.44
N SER A 309 11.67 14.65 -2.99
CA SER A 309 12.11 14.87 -4.37
C SER A 309 11.09 14.29 -5.35
N LEU A 310 10.86 14.99 -6.45
CA LEU A 310 10.02 14.54 -7.58
C LEU A 310 10.92 14.36 -8.81
N LEU A 311 10.86 13.19 -9.44
CA LEU A 311 11.62 12.87 -10.64
C LEU A 311 10.64 12.55 -11.75
N LEU A 312 10.80 13.17 -12.92
CA LEU A 312 9.96 12.92 -14.09
C LEU A 312 10.79 12.36 -15.23
N SER A 313 10.29 11.32 -15.89
CA SER A 313 10.81 10.78 -17.14
C SER A 313 9.76 10.94 -18.23
N ARG A 314 10.21 11.15 -19.48
CA ARG A 314 9.38 11.20 -20.69
C ARG A 314 9.80 10.20 -21.76
N ASP A 315 10.69 9.28 -21.40
CA ASP A 315 11.35 8.33 -22.29
C ASP A 315 11.35 6.92 -21.70
N SER A 316 10.24 6.55 -21.06
CA SER A 316 10.02 5.25 -20.45
C SER A 316 11.12 4.91 -19.43
N GLY A 317 11.54 5.90 -18.63
CA GLY A 317 12.50 5.75 -17.53
C GLY A 317 13.96 5.69 -17.93
N ALA A 318 14.31 5.99 -19.18
CA ALA A 318 15.72 6.02 -19.60
C ALA A 318 16.48 7.19 -18.96
N HIS A 319 15.82 8.35 -18.80
CA HIS A 319 16.35 9.49 -18.08
C HIS A 319 15.30 10.09 -17.13
N PHE A 320 15.75 10.57 -15.97
CA PHE A 320 14.91 11.29 -15.02
C PHE A 320 15.41 12.71 -14.80
N GLN A 321 14.50 13.68 -14.92
CA GLN A 321 14.74 15.05 -14.51
C GLN A 321 14.27 15.25 -13.07
N LEU A 322 15.17 15.72 -12.20
CA LEU A 322 14.89 16.04 -10.81
C LEU A 322 14.25 17.42 -10.67
N TYR A 323 13.07 17.48 -10.06
CA TYR A 323 12.35 18.69 -9.68
C TYR A 323 12.47 18.90 -8.17
N ARG A 324 13.36 19.83 -7.77
CA ARG A 324 13.54 20.17 -6.35
C ARG A 324 12.44 21.14 -5.90
N GLN A 325 11.69 20.71 -4.90
CA GLN A 325 10.74 21.58 -4.23
C GLN A 325 11.49 22.55 -3.29
N PRO A 326 11.14 23.84 -3.22
CA PRO A 326 11.78 24.79 -2.29
C PRO A 326 11.65 24.38 -0.82
N ARG A 327 10.57 23.67 -0.49
CA ARG A 327 10.31 23.10 0.84
C ARG A 327 9.85 21.65 0.67
N PRO A 328 10.79 20.72 0.49
CA PRO A 328 10.45 19.33 0.24
C PRO A 328 9.85 18.72 1.52
N VAL A 329 8.86 17.85 1.34
CA VAL A 329 8.18 17.16 2.43
C VAL A 329 8.24 15.67 2.15
N PRO A 330 8.50 14.82 3.15
CA PRO A 330 8.53 13.37 2.96
C PRO A 330 7.28 12.88 2.24
N THR A 331 7.51 12.23 1.10
CA THR A 331 6.47 11.81 0.16
C THR A 331 6.53 10.29 0.03
N SER A 332 5.36 9.65 0.03
CA SER A 332 5.18 8.19 -0.08
C SER A 332 4.54 7.81 -1.41
N ALA A 333 3.65 8.64 -1.95
CA ALA A 333 2.91 8.33 -3.17
C ALA A 333 2.72 9.55 -4.08
N VAL A 334 2.49 9.28 -5.37
CA VAL A 334 2.28 10.30 -6.41
C VAL A 334 1.25 9.80 -7.43
N ALA A 335 0.41 10.68 -7.94
CA ALA A 335 -0.36 10.49 -9.17
C ALA A 335 -0.37 11.78 -10.00
N VAL A 336 -0.71 11.65 -11.28
CA VAL A 336 -0.87 12.79 -12.18
C VAL A 336 -2.30 12.84 -12.68
N ALA A 337 -3.08 13.81 -12.19
CA ALA A 337 -4.48 14.00 -12.53
C ALA A 337 -4.63 15.16 -13.53
N GLY A 338 -4.73 14.84 -14.82
CA GLY A 338 -4.74 15.85 -15.89
C GLY A 338 -3.41 16.60 -15.92
N ASP A 339 -3.45 17.91 -15.65
CA ASP A 339 -2.25 18.76 -15.62
C ASP A 339 -1.73 19.01 -14.20
N ALA A 340 -2.23 18.29 -13.20
CA ALA A 340 -1.78 18.38 -11.81
C ALA A 340 -1.00 17.13 -11.40
N ILE A 341 0.11 17.32 -10.68
CA ILE A 341 0.80 16.27 -9.93
C ILE A 341 0.30 16.37 -8.49
N VAL A 342 -0.23 15.27 -7.97
CA VAL A 342 -0.68 15.14 -6.59
C VAL A 342 0.24 14.18 -5.87
N THR A 343 0.79 14.60 -4.74
CA THR A 343 1.65 13.80 -3.88
C THR A 343 1.00 13.60 -2.50
N ALA A 344 1.19 12.45 -1.89
CA ALA A 344 0.79 12.16 -0.51
C ALA A 344 2.01 11.80 0.35
N GLY A 345 1.96 12.11 1.64
CA GLY A 345 3.03 11.77 2.57
C GLY A 345 2.78 12.25 3.99
N ALA A 346 3.85 12.61 4.69
CA ALA A 346 3.84 12.91 6.14
C ALA A 346 2.97 14.11 6.53
N LEU A 347 2.69 15.03 5.60
CA LEU A 347 1.86 16.22 5.81
C LEU A 347 0.61 16.23 4.91
N GLY A 348 0.13 15.05 4.53
CA GLY A 348 -1.07 14.86 3.72
C GLY A 348 -0.83 15.05 2.24
N VAL A 349 -1.89 15.49 1.55
CA VAL A 349 -1.89 15.69 0.11
C VAL A 349 -1.38 17.07 -0.27
N LYS A 350 -0.62 17.13 -1.36
CA LYS A 350 -0.20 18.37 -2.01
C LYS A 350 -0.43 18.26 -3.50
N THR A 351 -0.79 19.39 -4.10
CA THR A 351 -1.07 19.50 -5.54
C THR A 351 -0.17 20.58 -6.12
N GLN A 352 0.45 20.28 -7.25
CA GLN A 352 1.24 21.23 -8.02
C GLN A 352 0.98 21.04 -9.52
N PRO A 353 1.23 22.05 -10.37
CA PRO A 353 1.18 21.88 -11.82
C PRO A 353 2.17 20.83 -12.31
N SER A 354 1.83 20.10 -13.37
CA SER A 354 2.60 18.98 -13.92
C SER A 354 3.85 19.37 -14.72
N HIS A 355 4.19 20.66 -14.79
CA HIS A 355 5.33 21.19 -15.55
C HIS A 355 5.44 20.57 -16.96
N ARG A 356 4.29 20.37 -17.64
CA ARG A 356 4.23 19.82 -19.01
C ARG A 356 4.87 20.73 -20.04
N ASP A 357 4.90 22.03 -19.78
CA ASP A 357 5.63 23.01 -20.55
C ASP A 357 6.93 23.34 -19.81
N GLY A 358 8.06 23.27 -20.52
CA GLY A 358 9.42 23.46 -20.00
C GLY A 358 9.72 24.88 -19.50
N GLN A 359 8.91 25.39 -18.57
CA GLN A 359 9.31 26.51 -17.75
C GLN A 359 10.16 25.96 -16.61
N GLU A 360 11.46 26.07 -16.79
CA GLU A 360 12.42 26.13 -15.69
C GLU A 360 11.80 27.00 -14.59
N ALA A 361 11.58 26.40 -13.41
CA ALA A 361 11.33 27.17 -12.21
C ALA A 361 12.61 27.97 -11.92
N THR A 362 12.73 29.09 -12.61
CA THR A 362 13.77 30.07 -12.39
C THR A 362 13.30 30.92 -11.22
N GLN A 363 13.89 30.65 -10.05
CA GLN A 363 14.23 31.53 -8.92
C GLN A 363 13.95 30.91 -7.56
#